data_AF-A0A7J4K8G7-F1
#
_entry.id   AF-A0A7J4K8G7-F1
#
_cell.length_a   1.000
_cell.length_b   1.000
_cell.length_c   1.000
_cell.angle_alpha   90.00
_cell.angle_beta   90.00
_cell.angle_gamma   90.00
#
_symmetry.space_group_name_H-M   'P 1'
#
loop_
_entity.id
_entity.type
_entity.pdbx_description
1 polymer ?
#
loop_
_entity_poly.entity_id
_entity_poly.type
_entity_poly.pdbx_seq_one_letter_code
_entity_poly.pdbx_strand_id
1 'polypeptide(L)'
;MIGKPEWFKYRTFGWGVAPKTWQGWTYVIILAFVLGGITAMGLNNAISQWLFAGVIAIVVIDVSHIMMQLSKVSDERENYHQLIIERNCSFAAIIALIGVAAYQTYQHRELFQTGINVSMPFDWSIAVVLGAMLAAKIGSTLYVKMKM
;
A
#
# COMPACT_ATOMS: atom_id res chain seq x y z
N MET A 1 5.51 -6.72 -18.88
CA MET A 1 5.86 -6.71 -17.45
C MET A 1 6.88 -7.79 -17.16
N ILE A 2 7.82 -7.48 -16.28
CA ILE A 2 8.96 -8.30 -15.86
C ILE A 2 8.46 -9.47 -15.01
N GLY A 3 7.60 -9.19 -14.01
CA GLY A 3 6.92 -10.22 -13.25
C GLY A 3 5.70 -10.77 -13.99
N LYS A 4 5.53 -12.11 -13.97
CA LYS A 4 4.32 -12.77 -14.45
C LYS A 4 3.29 -12.92 -13.32
N PRO A 5 1.98 -12.75 -13.58
CA PRO A 5 0.94 -12.90 -12.56
C PRO A 5 0.94 -14.27 -11.88
N GLU A 6 1.27 -15.34 -12.61
CA GLU A 6 1.28 -16.71 -12.05
C GLU A 6 2.31 -16.90 -10.92
N TRP A 7 3.32 -16.03 -10.84
CA TRP A 7 4.36 -16.10 -9.82
C TRP A 7 3.91 -15.54 -8.48
N PHE A 8 2.76 -14.86 -8.45
CA PHE A 8 2.28 -14.12 -7.30
C PHE A 8 0.88 -14.58 -6.88
N LYS A 9 0.50 -14.19 -5.66
CA LYS A 9 -0.84 -14.34 -5.10
C LYS A 9 -1.22 -13.12 -4.28
N TYR A 10 -2.51 -12.92 -4.03
CA TYR A 10 -2.94 -11.87 -3.12
C TYR A 10 -2.40 -12.10 -1.72
N ARG A 11 -1.98 -11.02 -1.07
CA ARG A 11 -1.48 -11.09 0.31
C ARG A 11 -2.66 -11.17 1.27
N THR A 12 -2.69 -12.23 2.08
CA THR A 12 -3.74 -12.40 3.10
C THR A 12 -3.68 -11.33 4.18
N PHE A 13 -2.49 -10.80 4.47
CA PHE A 13 -2.28 -9.74 5.46
C PHE A 13 -1.45 -8.60 4.84
N GLY A 14 -1.92 -7.36 4.97
CA GLY A 14 -1.25 -6.19 4.38
C GLY A 14 -1.59 -5.98 2.90
N TRP A 15 -0.93 -5.03 2.25
CA TRP A 15 -1.21 -4.60 0.87
C TRP A 15 -0.33 -5.31 -0.16
N GLY A 16 -0.83 -5.37 -1.40
CA GLY A 16 -0.09 -5.86 -2.55
C GLY A 16 -0.13 -7.38 -2.73
N VAL A 17 0.93 -7.89 -3.37
CA VAL A 17 1.06 -9.28 -3.79
C VAL A 17 2.19 -9.97 -3.04
N ALA A 18 2.06 -11.28 -2.84
CA ALA A 18 3.12 -12.12 -2.27
C ALA A 18 3.60 -13.11 -3.33
N PRO A 19 4.91 -13.42 -3.38
CA PRO A 19 5.41 -14.47 -4.25
C PRO A 19 4.80 -15.82 -3.84
N LYS A 20 4.30 -16.56 -4.84
CA LYS A 20 3.77 -17.92 -4.73
C LYS A 20 4.78 -18.96 -5.18
N THR A 21 5.58 -18.63 -6.20
CA THR A 21 6.55 -19.54 -6.82
C THR A 21 8.00 -19.11 -6.55
N TRP A 22 8.95 -20.00 -6.83
CA TRP A 22 10.38 -19.68 -6.73
C TRP A 22 10.80 -18.57 -7.70
N GLN A 23 10.14 -18.44 -8.86
CA GLN A 23 10.38 -17.33 -9.79
C GLN A 23 9.97 -15.99 -9.17
N GLY A 24 8.83 -15.95 -8.48
CA GLY A 24 8.39 -14.76 -7.75
C GLY A 24 9.36 -14.38 -6.63
N TRP A 25 9.92 -15.37 -5.91
CA TRP A 25 10.97 -15.12 -4.92
C TRP A 25 12.26 -14.60 -5.55
N THR A 26 12.67 -15.19 -6.68
CA THR A 26 13.85 -14.75 -7.44
C THR A 26 13.68 -13.31 -7.90
N TYR A 27 12.49 -12.94 -8.39
CA TYR A 27 12.16 -11.55 -8.75
C TYR A 27 12.36 -10.59 -7.55
N VAL A 28 11.83 -10.93 -6.38
CA VAL A 28 11.97 -10.11 -5.16
C VAL A 28 13.42 -9.99 -4.72
N ILE A 29 14.19 -11.09 -4.78
CA ILE A 29 15.62 -11.11 -4.42
C ILE A 29 16.42 -10.23 -5.37
N ILE A 30 16.22 -10.36 -6.69
CA ILE A 30 16.88 -9.52 -7.69
C ILE A 30 16.58 -8.06 -7.43
N LEU A 31 15.32 -7.71 -7.16
CA LEU A 31 14.95 -6.34 -6.84
C LEU A 31 15.66 -5.82 -5.58
N ALA A 32 15.72 -6.64 -4.52
CA ALA A 32 16.44 -6.29 -3.30
C ALA A 32 17.94 -6.07 -3.56
N PHE A 33 18.56 -6.91 -4.40
CA PHE A 33 19.95 -6.75 -4.82
C PHE A 33 20.18 -5.49 -5.65
N VAL A 34 19.27 -5.14 -6.56
CA VAL A 34 19.37 -3.90 -7.34
C VAL A 34 19.30 -2.69 -6.42
N LEU A 35 18.33 -2.65 -5.51
CA LEU A 35 18.17 -1.53 -4.56
C LEU A 35 19.36 -1.44 -3.59
N GLY A 36 19.83 -2.58 -3.06
CA GLY A 36 21.00 -2.64 -2.20
C GLY A 36 22.32 -2.34 -2.94
N GLY A 37 22.40 -2.68 -4.22
CA GLY A 37 23.53 -2.35 -5.09
C GLY A 37 23.67 -0.84 -5.26
N ILE A 38 22.56 -0.15 -5.54
CA ILE A 38 22.55 1.32 -5.68
C ILE A 38 23.09 1.99 -4.41
N THR A 39 22.73 1.51 -3.23
CA THR A 39 23.20 2.08 -1.96
C THR A 39 24.66 1.71 -1.66
N ALA A 40 25.12 0.53 -2.04
CA ALA A 40 26.48 0.06 -1.80
C ALA A 40 27.54 0.70 -2.73
N MET A 41 27.15 1.24 -3.88
CA MET A 41 28.09 1.79 -4.88
C MET A 41 28.74 3.13 -4.47
N GLY A 42 28.37 3.71 -3.33
CA GLY A 42 28.99 4.96 -2.85
C GLY A 42 28.80 6.15 -3.79
N LEU A 43 27.74 6.13 -4.60
CA LEU A 43 27.43 7.19 -5.57
C LEU A 43 27.03 8.49 -4.87
N ASN A 44 27.15 9.60 -5.60
CA ASN A 44 26.64 10.89 -5.15
C ASN A 44 25.14 10.79 -4.77
N ASN A 45 24.76 11.36 -3.63
CA ASN A 45 23.38 11.36 -3.11
C ASN A 45 22.32 11.72 -4.15
N ALA A 46 22.56 12.74 -4.99
CA ALA A 46 21.59 13.14 -6.00
C ALA A 46 21.39 12.04 -7.06
N ILE A 47 22.48 11.42 -7.53
CA ILE A 47 22.43 10.34 -8.52
C ILE A 47 21.77 9.10 -7.92
N SER A 48 22.13 8.72 -6.69
CA SER A 48 21.51 7.61 -5.96
C SER A 48 20.01 7.80 -5.82
N GLN A 49 19.55 9.01 -5.46
CA GLN A 49 18.12 9.32 -5.34
C GLN A 49 17.38 9.17 -6.67
N TRP A 50 17.93 9.70 -7.76
CA TRP A 50 17.33 9.57 -9.10
C TRP A 50 17.26 8.11 -9.57
N LEU A 51 18.33 7.34 -9.36
CA LEU A 51 18.35 5.91 -9.68
C LEU A 51 17.33 5.14 -8.85
N PHE A 52 17.25 5.41 -7.56
CA PHE A 52 16.30 4.78 -6.65
C PHE A 52 14.86 5.09 -7.08
N ALA A 53 14.56 6.36 -7.37
CA ALA A 53 13.25 6.79 -7.86
C ALA A 53 12.88 6.11 -9.19
N GLY A 54 13.83 5.98 -10.12
CA GLY A 54 13.63 5.29 -11.40
C GLY A 54 13.30 3.81 -11.22
N VAL A 55 14.05 3.09 -10.38
CA VAL A 55 13.79 1.67 -10.08
C VAL A 55 12.44 1.50 -9.40
N ILE A 56 12.12 2.33 -8.40
CA ILE A 56 10.83 2.28 -7.72
C ILE A 56 9.68 2.54 -8.69
N ALA A 57 9.80 3.52 -9.59
CA ALA A 57 8.77 3.79 -10.60
C ALA A 57 8.52 2.58 -11.50
N ILE A 58 9.58 1.92 -11.98
CA ILE A 58 9.46 0.68 -12.77
C ILE A 58 8.75 -0.41 -11.98
N VAL A 59 9.13 -0.62 -10.71
CA VAL A 59 8.50 -1.62 -9.84
C VAL A 59 7.04 -1.33 -9.60
N VAL A 60 6.67 -0.06 -9.36
CA VAL A 60 5.28 0.35 -9.15
C VAL A 60 4.44 0.04 -10.39
N ILE A 61 4.95 0.37 -11.57
CA ILE A 61 4.27 0.08 -12.83
C ILE A 61 4.12 -1.45 -12.98
N ASP A 62 5.21 -2.21 -12.80
CA ASP A 62 5.24 -3.67 -12.93
C ASP A 62 4.24 -4.37 -11.99
N VAL A 63 4.30 -4.04 -10.69
CA VAL A 63 3.40 -4.57 -9.67
C VAL A 63 1.95 -4.19 -9.94
N SER A 64 1.67 -2.96 -10.41
CA SER A 64 0.30 -2.55 -10.73
C SER A 64 -0.31 -3.39 -11.83
N HIS A 65 0.43 -3.66 -12.91
CA HIS A 65 -0.06 -4.53 -13.98
C HIS A 65 -0.19 -5.99 -13.52
N ILE A 66 0.74 -6.50 -12.69
CA ILE A 66 0.61 -7.83 -12.09
C ILE A 66 -0.71 -7.91 -11.32
N MET A 67 -1.01 -6.92 -10.49
CA MET A 67 -2.25 -6.84 -9.71
C MET A 67 -3.50 -6.79 -10.60
N MET A 68 -3.47 -6.05 -11.71
CA MET A 68 -4.58 -5.98 -12.68
C MET A 68 -4.85 -7.31 -13.37
N GLN A 69 -3.84 -8.17 -13.51
CA GLN A 69 -3.96 -9.47 -14.17
C GLN A 69 -4.10 -10.64 -13.20
N LEU A 70 -3.89 -10.41 -11.91
CA LEU A 70 -3.88 -11.46 -10.89
C LEU A 70 -5.24 -12.15 -10.78
N SER A 71 -6.33 -11.39 -10.93
CA SER A 71 -7.70 -11.89 -10.92
C SER A 71 -7.99 -12.99 -11.94
N LYS A 72 -7.22 -13.05 -13.05
CA LYS A 72 -7.36 -14.06 -14.10
C LYS A 72 -6.72 -15.40 -13.74
N VAL A 73 -5.81 -15.41 -12.77
CA VAL A 73 -5.00 -16.59 -12.40
C VAL A 73 -5.33 -17.07 -10.98
N SER A 74 -5.88 -16.20 -10.14
CA SER A 74 -6.42 -16.57 -8.83
C SER A 74 -7.75 -17.31 -8.93
N ASP A 75 -7.99 -18.12 -7.91
CA ASP A 75 -9.26 -18.84 -7.74
C ASP A 75 -10.42 -17.84 -7.54
N GLU A 76 -11.62 -18.19 -8.02
CA GLU A 76 -12.83 -17.38 -7.85
C GLU A 76 -13.10 -17.09 -6.36
N ARG A 77 -12.86 -18.08 -5.49
CA ARG A 77 -13.01 -17.91 -4.03
C ARG A 77 -12.04 -16.85 -3.49
N GLU A 78 -10.78 -16.88 -3.92
CA GLU A 78 -9.78 -15.90 -3.50
C GLU A 78 -10.12 -14.49 -3.99
N ASN A 79 -10.64 -14.37 -5.21
CA ASN A 79 -11.11 -13.10 -5.77
C ASN A 79 -12.27 -12.52 -4.96
N TYR A 80 -13.28 -13.33 -4.62
CA TYR A 80 -14.39 -12.87 -3.79
C TYR A 80 -13.94 -12.41 -2.40
N HIS A 81 -13.04 -13.16 -1.76
CA HIS A 81 -12.48 -12.77 -0.46
C HIS A 81 -11.76 -11.41 -0.57
N GLN A 82 -10.93 -11.23 -1.59
CA GLN A 82 -10.17 -10.00 -1.80
C GLN A 82 -11.10 -8.80 -2.03
N LEU A 83 -12.13 -8.94 -2.86
CA LEU A 83 -13.08 -7.85 -3.15
C LEU A 83 -13.85 -7.39 -1.90
N ILE A 84 -14.27 -8.32 -1.04
CA ILE A 84 -14.94 -7.98 0.23
C ILE A 84 -13.98 -7.23 1.16
N ILE A 85 -12.75 -7.71 1.27
CA ILE A 85 -11.72 -7.10 2.12
C ILE A 85 -11.37 -5.70 1.63
N GLU A 86 -11.15 -5.51 0.33
CA GLU A 86 -10.81 -4.22 -0.27
C GLU A 86 -11.95 -3.21 -0.11
N ARG A 87 -13.20 -3.62 -0.35
CA ARG A 87 -14.36 -2.77 -0.13
C ARG A 87 -14.42 -2.26 1.30
N ASN A 88 -14.31 -3.15 2.29
CA ASN A 88 -14.38 -2.78 3.70
C ASN A 88 -13.21 -1.88 4.12
N CYS A 89 -12.02 -2.13 3.56
CA CYS A 89 -10.84 -1.30 3.80
C CYS A 89 -11.00 0.12 3.23
N SER A 90 -11.53 0.26 2.02
CA SER A 90 -11.85 1.55 1.39
C SER A 90 -12.90 2.33 2.18
N PHE A 91 -13.95 1.66 2.67
CA PHE A 91 -14.94 2.29 3.54
C PHE A 91 -14.32 2.80 4.85
N ALA A 92 -13.48 1.98 5.49
CA ALA A 92 -12.79 2.39 6.71
C ALA A 92 -11.85 3.59 6.47
N ALA A 93 -11.17 3.64 5.32
CA ALA A 93 -10.36 4.78 4.92
C ALA A 93 -11.18 6.07 4.82
N ILE A 94 -12.33 6.01 4.14
CA ILE A 94 -13.24 7.15 3.97
C ILE A 94 -13.74 7.63 5.33
N ILE A 95 -14.21 6.72 6.18
CA ILE A 95 -14.71 7.07 7.52
C ILE A 95 -13.60 7.72 8.36
N ALA A 96 -12.38 7.17 8.31
CA ALA A 96 -11.24 7.73 9.05
C ALA A 96 -10.86 9.13 8.53
N LEU A 97 -10.85 9.34 7.20
CA LEU A 97 -10.59 10.65 6.60
C LEU A 97 -11.64 11.68 7.01
N ILE A 98 -12.92 11.30 7.01
CA ILE A 98 -14.01 12.17 7.48
C ILE A 98 -13.83 12.50 8.97
N GLY A 99 -13.51 11.51 9.81
CA GLY A 99 -13.30 11.70 11.24
C GLY A 99 -12.11 12.62 11.53
N VAL A 100 -11.01 12.45 10.80
CA VAL A 100 -9.86 13.36 10.81
C VAL A 100 -10.29 14.76 10.42
N ALA A 101 -10.96 14.93 9.29
CA ALA A 101 -11.32 16.25 8.78
C ALA A 101 -12.24 16.98 9.77
N ALA A 102 -13.19 16.27 10.38
CA ALA A 102 -14.06 16.79 11.43
C ALA A 102 -13.26 17.19 12.68
N TYR A 103 -12.32 16.35 13.13
CA TYR A 103 -11.48 16.64 14.30
C TYR A 103 -10.55 17.83 14.06
N GLN A 104 -9.88 17.90 12.91
CA GLN A 104 -9.04 19.04 12.52
C GLN A 104 -9.86 20.33 12.46
N THR A 105 -11.06 20.29 11.85
CA THR A 105 -11.98 21.44 11.81
C THR A 105 -12.38 21.90 13.22
N TYR A 106 -12.63 20.97 14.15
CA TYR A 106 -12.98 21.29 15.53
C TYR A 106 -11.81 21.92 16.30
N GLN A 107 -10.61 21.35 16.19
CA GLN A 107 -9.40 21.83 16.86
C GLN A 107 -8.98 23.22 16.37
N HIS A 108 -9.12 23.49 15.07
CA HIS A 108 -8.68 24.74 14.46
C HIS A 108 -9.79 25.81 14.37
N ARG A 109 -10.93 25.63 15.04
CA ARG A 109 -12.06 26.58 15.03
C ARG A 109 -11.67 28.03 15.35
N GLU A 110 -10.64 28.24 16.18
CA GLU A 110 -10.16 29.56 16.61
C GLU A 110 -9.19 30.21 15.59
N LEU A 111 -8.51 29.40 14.77
CA LEU A 111 -7.64 29.88 13.69
C LEU A 111 -8.46 30.41 12.51
N PHE A 112 -9.65 29.85 12.25
CA PHE A 112 -10.59 30.37 11.26
C PHE A 112 -11.07 31.80 11.57
N GLN A 113 -10.93 32.26 12.82
CA GLN A 113 -11.29 33.62 13.23
C GLN A 113 -10.12 34.61 13.15
N THR A 114 -8.86 34.14 13.07
CA THR A 114 -7.68 35.00 13.22
C THR A 114 -6.73 35.03 12.03
N GLY A 115 -6.95 34.23 10.97
CA GLY A 115 -6.32 34.44 9.66
C GLY A 115 -4.80 34.20 9.60
N ILE A 116 -4.20 33.52 10.60
CA ILE A 116 -2.75 33.27 10.64
C ILE A 116 -2.42 31.91 10.02
N ASN A 117 -1.52 31.92 9.03
CA ASN A 117 -0.96 30.73 8.38
C ASN A 117 0.06 30.06 9.32
N VAL A 118 -0.28 28.89 9.86
CA VAL A 118 0.64 28.04 10.63
C VAL A 118 1.13 26.90 9.73
N SER A 119 2.46 26.69 9.66
CA SER A 119 3.06 25.60 8.89
C SER A 119 2.73 24.24 9.52
N MET A 120 2.23 23.28 8.75
CA MET A 120 1.82 21.98 9.30
C MET A 120 3.02 21.04 9.55
N PRO A 121 3.23 20.57 10.79
CA PRO A 121 4.07 19.40 11.06
C PRO A 121 3.41 18.12 10.55
N PHE A 122 4.11 16.99 10.63
CA PHE A 122 3.62 15.66 10.20
C PHE A 122 2.19 15.40 10.67
N ASP A 123 1.27 15.23 9.71
CA ASP A 123 -0.15 15.10 9.99
C ASP A 123 -0.46 13.68 10.47
N TRP A 124 -0.63 13.54 11.79
CA TRP A 124 -1.01 12.30 12.45
C TRP A 124 -2.34 11.73 11.95
N SER A 125 -3.14 12.52 11.22
CA SER A 125 -4.30 12.01 10.51
C SER A 125 -4.00 10.85 9.57
N ILE A 126 -2.85 10.88 8.89
CA ILE A 126 -2.45 9.86 7.94
C ILE A 126 -2.24 8.55 8.68
N ALA A 127 -1.64 8.58 9.87
CA ALA A 127 -1.47 7.40 10.70
C ALA A 127 -2.82 6.82 11.17
N VAL A 128 -3.78 7.68 11.51
CA VAL A 128 -5.14 7.25 11.89
C VAL A 128 -5.85 6.56 10.73
N VAL A 129 -5.78 7.14 9.52
CA VAL A 129 -6.38 6.56 8.31
C VAL A 129 -5.74 5.21 7.99
N LEU A 130 -4.41 5.14 8.00
CA LEU A 130 -3.68 3.89 7.76
C LEU A 130 -4.01 2.82 8.82
N GLY A 131 -4.13 3.21 10.09
CA GLY A 131 -4.51 2.32 11.18
C GLY A 131 -5.92 1.76 11.02
N ALA A 132 -6.91 2.61 10.71
CA ALA A 132 -8.29 2.20 10.47
C ALA A 132 -8.40 1.23 9.29
N MET A 133 -7.69 1.52 8.20
CA MET A 133 -7.60 0.64 7.04
C MET A 133 -7.03 -0.73 7.39
N LEU A 134 -5.93 -0.78 8.15
CA LEU A 134 -5.30 -2.02 8.59
C LEU A 134 -6.23 -2.84 9.49
N ALA A 135 -6.89 -2.20 10.45
CA ALA A 135 -7.85 -2.85 11.35
C ALA A 135 -9.03 -3.45 10.58
N ALA A 136 -9.64 -2.69 9.66
CA ALA A 136 -10.74 -3.16 8.82
C ALA A 136 -10.34 -4.33 7.94
N LYS A 137 -9.10 -4.29 7.40
CA LYS A 137 -8.54 -5.37 6.59
C LYS A 137 -8.35 -6.65 7.41
N ILE A 138 -7.73 -6.56 8.59
CA ILE A 138 -7.53 -7.71 9.48
C ILE A 138 -8.88 -8.29 9.91
N GLY A 139 -9.80 -7.45 10.39
CA GLY A 139 -11.12 -7.88 10.85
C GLY A 139 -11.93 -8.59 9.74
N SER A 140 -11.96 -8.01 8.54
CA SER A 140 -12.64 -8.62 7.39
C SER A 140 -12.00 -9.94 6.98
N THR A 141 -10.67 -10.03 7.01
CA THR A 141 -9.94 -11.26 6.69
C THR A 141 -10.26 -12.38 7.68
N LEU A 142 -10.27 -12.09 8.98
CA LEU A 142 -10.61 -13.07 10.02
C LEU A 142 -12.08 -13.52 9.89
N TYR A 143 -12.99 -12.58 9.70
CA TYR A 143 -14.42 -12.87 9.53
C TYR A 143 -14.68 -13.82 8.35
N VAL A 144 -14.10 -13.49 7.19
CA VAL A 144 -14.24 -14.29 5.97
C VAL A 144 -13.67 -15.69 6.15
N LYS A 145 -12.51 -15.83 6.82
CA LYS A 145 -11.90 -17.14 7.12
C LYS A 145 -12.71 -18.01 8.08
N MET A 146 -13.45 -17.42 9.01
CA MET A 146 -14.21 -18.15 10.02
C MET A 146 -15.58 -18.62 9.54
N LYS A 147 -16.15 -17.96 8.52
CA LYS A 147 -17.55 -18.15 8.13
C LYS A 147 -17.75 -18.93 6.81
N MET A 148 -16.70 -19.11 6.02
CA MET A 148 -16.70 -19.83 4.74
C MET A 148 -15.61 -20.90 4.70
#